data_AF-A0A2D9ZAT1-F1
#
_entry.id   AF-A0A2D9ZAT1-F1
#
_cell.length_a   1.000
_cell.length_b   1.000
_cell.length_c   1.000
_cell.angle_alpha   90.00
_cell.angle_beta   90.00
_cell.angle_gamma   90.00
#
_symmetry.space_group_name_H-M   'P 1'
#
loop_
_entity.id
_entity.type
_entity.pdbx_description
1 polymer ?
#
loop_
_entity_poly.entity_id
_entity_poly.type
_entity_poly.pdbx_seq_one_letter_code
_entity_poly.pdbx_strand_id
1 'polypeptide(L)'
;MNKFSNNQPEPSNWEEQLELLQGYTLELQSLAREMVTLLRAHNESNWEQVYSNFAQAIGNSKSNRQRLKAIDYIHSIYGGMGSWNDFYLLALGEAEKQRMSLGIAIYNLAKKTKTQILTGPEEPKRSLWEKLKGKLS
;
A
#
# COMPACT_ATOMS: atom_id res chain seq x y z
N MET A 1 -3.36 3.45 -17.08
CA MET A 1 -3.06 2.20 -17.81
C MET A 1 -2.63 1.15 -16.79
N ASN A 2 -3.44 0.11 -16.57
CA ASN A 2 -3.12 -1.02 -15.69
C ASN A 2 -1.99 -1.83 -16.34
N LYS A 3 -0.76 -1.74 -15.81
CA LYS A 3 0.43 -2.39 -16.37
C LYS A 3 0.58 -3.88 -15.99
N PHE A 4 -0.41 -4.47 -15.32
CA PHE A 4 -0.33 -5.87 -14.89
C PHE A 4 -1.32 -6.73 -15.67
N SER A 5 -0.80 -7.35 -16.74
CA SER A 5 -1.44 -8.40 -17.52
C SER A 5 -1.83 -9.60 -16.64
N ASN A 6 -2.78 -10.43 -17.12
CA ASN A 6 -3.34 -11.59 -16.43
C ASN A 6 -2.34 -12.71 -16.07
N ASN A 7 -1.08 -12.60 -16.48
CA ASN A 7 0.00 -13.44 -15.98
C ASN A 7 0.69 -12.71 -14.83
N GLN A 8 0.25 -12.99 -13.59
CA GLN A 8 0.99 -12.57 -12.42
C GLN A 8 2.40 -13.16 -12.50
N PRO A 9 3.47 -12.36 -12.32
CA PRO A 9 4.80 -12.92 -12.15
C PRO A 9 4.75 -13.84 -10.92
N GLU A 10 5.00 -15.13 -11.10
CA GLU A 10 5.19 -16.07 -10.01
C GLU A 10 6.68 -16.13 -9.72
N PRO A 11 7.16 -15.45 -8.66
CA PRO A 11 8.58 -15.48 -8.33
C PRO A 11 8.98 -16.88 -7.89
N SER A 12 10.05 -17.40 -8.48
CA SER A 12 10.60 -18.72 -8.20
C SER A 12 11.50 -18.75 -6.96
N ASN A 13 12.03 -17.58 -6.58
CA ASN A 13 12.97 -17.40 -5.48
C ASN A 13 12.74 -16.07 -4.74
N TRP A 14 13.42 -15.90 -3.60
CA TRP A 14 13.27 -14.70 -2.76
C TRP A 14 13.69 -13.40 -3.45
N GLU A 15 14.69 -13.42 -4.33
CA GLU A 15 15.20 -12.20 -4.99
C GLU A 15 14.15 -11.66 -5.97
N GLU A 16 13.58 -12.53 -6.80
CA GLU A 16 12.48 -12.20 -7.71
C GLU A 16 11.24 -11.71 -6.95
N GLN A 17 10.92 -12.35 -5.81
CA GLN A 17 9.81 -11.91 -4.98
C GLN A 17 10.08 -10.56 -4.34
N LEU A 18 11.30 -10.30 -3.88
CA LEU A 18 11.67 -9.02 -3.29
C LEU A 18 11.54 -7.90 -4.33
N GLU A 19 12.00 -8.12 -5.56
CA GLU A 19 11.82 -7.18 -6.67
C GLU A 19 10.33 -6.92 -6.97
N LEU A 20 9.54 -7.98 -7.05
CA LEU A 20 8.09 -7.87 -7.26
C LEU A 20 7.41 -7.07 -6.13
N LEU A 21 7.74 -7.37 -4.88
CA LEU A 21 7.20 -6.68 -3.71
C LEU A 21 7.67 -5.23 -3.64
N GLN A 22 8.89 -4.92 -4.07
CA GLN A 22 9.36 -3.53 -4.18
C GLN A 22 8.55 -2.76 -5.22
N GLY A 23 8.27 -3.36 -6.38
CA GLY A 23 7.40 -2.79 -7.40
C GLY A 23 6.01 -2.45 -6.84
N TYR A 24 5.37 -3.40 -6.16
CA TYR A 24 4.05 -3.15 -5.53
C TYR A 24 4.12 -2.09 -4.42
N THR A 25 5.19 -2.09 -3.63
CA THR A 25 5.37 -1.12 -2.53
C THR A 25 5.49 0.31 -3.07
N LEU A 26 6.25 0.50 -4.15
CA LEU A 26 6.41 1.81 -4.81
C LEU A 26 5.10 2.29 -5.43
N GLU A 27 4.36 1.40 -6.09
CA GLU A 27 3.06 1.75 -6.68
C GLU A 27 2.02 2.08 -5.60
N LEU A 28 1.95 1.30 -4.51
CA LEU A 28 1.11 1.63 -3.35
C LEU A 28 1.45 3.00 -2.75
N GLN A 29 2.74 3.30 -2.62
CA GLN A 29 3.19 4.61 -2.15
C GLN A 29 2.74 5.73 -3.11
N SER A 30 2.87 5.54 -4.42
CA SER A 30 2.44 6.53 -5.43
C SER A 30 0.95 6.80 -5.33
N LEU A 31 0.12 5.75 -5.37
CA LEU A 31 -1.34 5.85 -5.26
C LEU A 31 -1.78 6.54 -3.95
N ALA A 32 -1.12 6.21 -2.84
CA ALA A 32 -1.41 6.83 -1.56
C ALA A 32 -1.05 8.33 -1.55
N ARG A 33 0.05 8.74 -2.21
CA ARG A 33 0.40 10.17 -2.36
C ARG A 33 -0.56 10.93 -3.27
N GLU A 34 -1.08 10.29 -4.31
CA GLU A 34 -2.14 10.85 -5.15
C GLU A 34 -3.42 11.07 -4.33
N MET A 35 -3.80 10.08 -3.52
CA MET A 35 -4.93 10.21 -2.60
C MET A 35 -4.72 11.36 -1.58
N VAL A 36 -3.52 11.49 -1.00
CA VAL A 36 -3.18 12.61 -0.10
C VAL A 36 -3.38 13.97 -0.79
N THR A 37 -2.91 14.09 -2.03
CA THR A 37 -3.06 15.34 -2.81
C THR A 37 -4.54 15.67 -3.03
N LEU A 38 -5.34 14.68 -3.40
CA LEU A 38 -6.79 14.84 -3.59
C LEU A 38 -7.47 15.28 -2.29
N LEU A 39 -7.23 14.57 -1.19
CA LEU A 39 -7.85 14.86 0.11
C LEU A 39 -7.47 16.24 0.63
N ARG A 40 -6.22 16.64 0.46
CA ARG A 40 -5.76 17.99 0.81
C ARG A 40 -6.48 19.07 0.00
N ALA A 41 -6.68 18.86 -1.31
CA ALA A 41 -7.40 19.81 -2.16
C ALA A 41 -8.86 20.02 -1.72
N HIS A 42 -9.43 19.05 -1.01
CA HIS A 42 -10.80 19.08 -0.49
C HIS A 42 -10.86 19.28 1.03
N ASN A 43 -9.77 19.71 1.68
CA ASN A 43 -9.68 19.99 3.12
C ASN A 43 -9.99 18.79 4.04
N GLU A 44 -9.72 17.57 3.60
CA GLU A 44 -10.00 16.35 4.33
C GLU A 44 -8.85 15.89 5.21
N SER A 45 -8.50 16.72 6.18
CA SER A 45 -7.33 16.54 7.05
C SER A 45 -7.25 15.16 7.73
N ASN A 46 -8.37 14.61 8.20
CA ASN A 46 -8.39 13.30 8.86
C ASN A 46 -7.96 12.17 7.90
N TRP A 47 -8.54 12.16 6.70
CA TRP A 47 -8.23 11.16 5.68
C TRP A 47 -6.85 11.39 5.08
N GLU A 48 -6.48 12.66 4.86
CA GLU A 48 -5.14 13.04 4.41
C GLU A 48 -4.07 12.45 5.33
N GLN A 49 -4.24 12.59 6.65
CA GLN A 49 -3.30 12.06 7.63
C GLN A 49 -3.22 10.53 7.56
N VAL A 50 -4.35 9.83 7.41
CA VAL A 50 -4.38 8.37 7.26
C VAL A 50 -3.56 7.91 6.06
N TYR A 51 -3.81 8.49 4.88
CA TYR A 51 -3.12 8.10 3.66
C TYR A 51 -1.65 8.55 3.63
N SER A 52 -1.34 9.68 4.28
CA SER A 52 0.04 10.14 4.47
C SER A 52 0.85 9.15 5.32
N ASN A 53 0.29 8.72 6.46
CA ASN A 53 0.90 7.71 7.33
C ASN A 53 1.11 6.39 6.60
N PHE A 54 0.11 5.95 5.82
CA PHE A 54 0.23 4.75 5.01
C PHE A 54 1.34 4.88 3.95
N ALA A 55 1.37 5.99 3.18
CA ALA A 55 2.38 6.24 2.15
C ALA A 55 3.81 6.22 2.72
N GLN A 56 4.01 6.77 3.91
CA GLN A 56 5.29 6.72 4.62
C GLN A 56 5.62 5.31 5.10
N ALA A 57 4.66 4.63 5.74
CA ALA A 57 4.88 3.29 6.31
C ALA A 57 5.19 2.24 5.23
N ILE A 58 4.46 2.27 4.11
CA ILE A 58 4.68 1.34 2.99
C ILE A 58 5.99 1.67 2.27
N GLY A 59 6.24 2.95 1.96
CA GLY A 59 7.45 3.37 1.25
C GLY A 59 8.76 3.15 2.01
N ASN A 60 8.72 3.18 3.34
CA ASN A 60 9.90 2.94 4.19
C ASN A 60 10.06 1.46 4.60
N SER A 61 9.19 0.57 4.12
CA SER A 61 9.21 -0.84 4.51
C SER A 61 10.42 -1.57 3.92
N LYS A 62 11.17 -2.25 4.79
CA LYS A 62 12.37 -3.04 4.47
C LYS A 62 12.16 -4.54 4.62
N SER A 63 11.07 -4.97 5.26
CA SER A 63 10.73 -6.38 5.50
C SER A 63 9.26 -6.66 5.26
N ASN A 64 8.92 -7.93 5.07
CA ASN A 64 7.53 -8.37 4.88
C ASN A 64 6.67 -8.06 6.10
N ARG A 65 7.24 -8.14 7.31
CA ARG A 65 6.55 -7.72 8.54
C ARG A 65 6.12 -6.25 8.50
N GLN A 66 6.99 -5.36 8.02
CA GLN A 66 6.67 -3.92 7.92
C GLN A 66 5.62 -3.67 6.84
N ARG A 67 5.74 -4.32 5.68
CA ARG A 67 4.75 -4.26 4.59
C ARG A 67 3.37 -4.70 5.07
N LEU A 68 3.28 -5.86 5.72
CA LEU A 68 2.03 -6.40 6.26
C LEU A 68 1.41 -5.45 7.27
N LYS A 69 2.20 -4.88 8.20
CA LYS A 69 1.69 -3.93 9.18
C LYS A 69 1.05 -2.70 8.50
N ALA A 70 1.68 -2.16 7.45
CA ALA A 70 1.14 -1.03 6.70
C ALA A 70 -0.15 -1.40 5.93
N ILE A 71 -0.16 -2.58 5.31
CA ILE A 71 -1.32 -3.10 4.56
C ILE A 71 -2.52 -3.37 5.49
N ASP A 72 -2.28 -4.00 6.63
CA ASP A 72 -3.34 -4.31 7.60
C ASP A 72 -3.91 -3.02 8.20
N TYR A 73 -3.07 -2.01 8.45
CA TYR A 73 -3.52 -0.68 8.86
C TYR A 73 -4.48 -0.08 7.84
N ILE A 74 -4.12 0.02 6.55
CA ILE A 74 -5.00 0.66 5.56
C ILE A 74 -6.28 -0.14 5.30
N HIS A 75 -6.22 -1.48 5.31
CA HIS A 75 -7.41 -2.33 5.18
C HIS A 75 -8.37 -2.17 6.36
N SER A 76 -7.86 -1.98 7.59
CA SER A 76 -8.71 -1.79 8.77
C SER A 76 -9.58 -0.52 8.70
N ILE A 77 -9.12 0.48 7.94
CA ILE A 77 -9.79 1.78 7.83
C ILE A 77 -10.76 1.81 6.64
N TYR A 78 -10.57 0.91 5.67
CA TYR A 78 -11.36 0.88 4.44
C TYR A 78 -12.86 0.61 4.69
N GLY A 79 -13.22 -0.03 5.81
CA GLY A 79 -14.61 -0.14 6.28
C GLY A 79 -15.20 1.15 6.89
N GLY A 80 -14.37 2.11 7.31
CA GLY A 80 -14.78 3.38 7.94
C GLY A 80 -14.91 4.57 6.98
N MET A 81 -14.36 4.46 5.76
CA MET A 81 -14.41 5.53 4.75
C MET A 81 -15.81 5.72 4.12
N GLY A 82 -16.77 4.83 4.43
CA GLY A 82 -18.18 4.99 4.07
C GLY A 82 -18.81 6.27 4.62
N SER A 83 -18.30 6.82 5.72
CA SER A 83 -18.76 8.10 6.29
C SER A 83 -18.44 9.33 5.41
N TRP A 84 -17.52 9.19 4.46
CA TRP A 84 -17.24 10.19 3.44
C TRP A 84 -18.21 10.12 2.25
N ASN A 85 -18.88 8.99 2.09
CA ASN A 85 -19.63 8.62 0.89
C ASN A 85 -20.98 9.37 0.80
N ASP A 86 -21.68 9.55 1.93
CA ASP A 86 -23.10 9.92 1.91
C ASP A 86 -23.37 11.41 1.67
N PHE A 87 -22.46 12.31 2.06
CA PHE A 87 -22.61 13.75 1.84
C PHE A 87 -21.94 14.26 0.54
N TYR A 88 -20.91 13.56 0.04
CA TYR A 88 -20.06 14.06 -1.04
C TYR A 88 -20.38 13.51 -2.43
N LEU A 89 -21.08 12.38 -2.54
CA LEU A 89 -21.55 11.81 -3.82
C LEU A 89 -22.39 12.82 -4.65
N LEU A 90 -23.07 13.75 -3.98
CA LEU A 90 -23.89 14.79 -4.62
C LEU A 90 -23.12 16.10 -4.90
N ALA A 91 -22.01 16.37 -4.22
CA ALA A 91 -21.34 17.68 -4.24
C ALA A 91 -20.02 17.74 -5.02
N LEU A 92 -19.28 16.62 -5.14
CA LEU A 92 -17.89 16.64 -5.62
C LEU A 92 -17.64 16.00 -7.00
N GLY A 93 -18.63 15.33 -7.59
CA GLY A 93 -18.58 14.85 -8.98
C GLY A 93 -17.31 14.05 -9.33
N GLU A 94 -16.40 14.68 -10.10
CA GLU A 94 -15.15 14.07 -10.57
C GLU A 94 -14.17 13.71 -9.44
N ALA A 95 -14.07 14.53 -8.39
CA ALA A 95 -13.16 14.27 -7.28
C ALA A 95 -13.55 13.01 -6.50
N GLU A 96 -14.86 12.77 -6.33
CA GLU A 96 -15.35 11.55 -5.68
C GLU A 96 -15.09 10.31 -6.54
N LYS A 97 -15.28 10.42 -7.86
CA LYS A 97 -14.91 9.34 -8.80
C LYS A 97 -13.41 9.03 -8.72
N GLN A 98 -12.57 10.05 -8.65
CA GLN A 98 -11.12 9.89 -8.53
C GLN A 98 -10.75 9.24 -7.20
N ARG A 99 -11.35 9.68 -6.09
CA ARG A 99 -11.14 9.07 -4.77
C ARG A 99 -11.54 7.60 -4.78
N MET A 100 -12.74 7.27 -5.26
CA MET A 100 -13.19 5.87 -5.35
C MET A 100 -12.22 5.03 -6.18
N SER A 101 -11.78 5.56 -7.33
CA SER A 101 -10.83 4.88 -8.21
C SER A 101 -9.49 4.62 -7.53
N LEU A 102 -8.88 5.66 -6.94
CA LEU A 102 -7.62 5.56 -6.20
C LEU A 102 -7.74 4.59 -5.03
N GLY A 103 -8.83 4.69 -4.29
CA GLY A 103 -9.08 3.85 -3.15
C GLY A 103 -9.20 2.36 -3.54
N ILE A 104 -9.98 2.04 -4.57
CA ILE A 104 -10.12 0.67 -5.10
C ILE A 104 -8.75 0.16 -5.58
N ALA A 105 -7.96 0.99 -6.25
CA ALA A 105 -6.62 0.63 -6.71
C ALA A 105 -5.69 0.29 -5.53
N ILE A 106 -5.67 1.14 -4.49
CA ILE A 106 -4.90 0.91 -3.26
C ILE A 106 -5.34 -0.38 -2.59
N TYR A 107 -6.64 -0.58 -2.38
CA TYR A 107 -7.18 -1.76 -1.72
C TYR A 107 -6.80 -3.05 -2.47
N ASN A 108 -7.02 -3.08 -3.79
CA ASN A 108 -6.74 -4.27 -4.59
C ASN A 108 -5.24 -4.57 -4.63
N LEU A 109 -4.40 -3.57 -4.81
CA LEU A 109 -2.95 -3.75 -4.83
C LEU A 109 -2.41 -4.15 -3.43
N ALA A 110 -2.96 -3.59 -2.36
CA ALA A 110 -2.60 -3.96 -0.99
C ALA A 110 -2.99 -5.40 -0.67
N LYS A 111 -4.20 -5.82 -1.06
CA LYS A 111 -4.65 -7.22 -0.98
C LYS A 111 -3.73 -8.15 -1.76
N LYS A 112 -3.40 -7.79 -3.00
CA LYS A 112 -2.47 -8.54 -3.86
C LYS A 112 -1.08 -8.66 -3.24
N THR A 113 -0.54 -7.55 -2.73
CA THR A 113 0.77 -7.52 -2.05
C THR A 113 0.76 -8.44 -0.82
N LYS A 114 -0.32 -8.39 -0.02
CA LYS A 114 -0.48 -9.28 1.13
C LYS A 114 -0.50 -10.75 0.71
N THR A 115 -1.26 -11.12 -0.32
CA THR A 115 -1.25 -12.48 -0.87
C THR A 115 0.16 -12.88 -1.27
N GLN A 116 0.88 -12.05 -2.03
CA GLN A 116 2.24 -12.35 -2.47
C GLN A 116 3.24 -12.53 -1.32
N ILE A 117 3.08 -11.80 -0.22
CA ILE A 117 3.89 -11.99 0.98
C ILE A 117 3.59 -13.33 1.66
N LEU A 118 2.33 -13.77 1.66
CA LEU A 118 1.89 -14.97 2.37
C LEU A 118 2.11 -16.26 1.57
N THR A 119 2.07 -16.20 0.25
CA THR A 119 2.11 -17.40 -0.62
C THR A 119 3.36 -17.50 -1.47
N GLY A 120 4.13 -16.41 -1.63
CA GLY A 120 5.40 -16.44 -2.35
C GLY A 120 6.52 -17.09 -1.53
N PRO A 121 7.74 -17.14 -2.09
CA PRO A 121 8.94 -17.57 -1.36
C PRO A 121 9.10 -16.88 0.02
N GLU A 122 9.82 -17.52 0.94
CA GLU A 122 9.97 -16.96 2.28
C GLU A 122 11.08 -15.91 2.34
N GLU A 123 10.85 -14.83 3.10
CA GLU A 123 11.92 -13.89 3.46
C GLU A 123 12.98 -14.65 4.29
N PRO A 124 14.25 -14.69 3.85
CA PRO A 124 15.28 -15.42 4.55
C PRO A 124 15.45 -14.87 5.96
N LYS A 125 15.44 -15.77 6.94
CA LYS A 125 15.62 -15.41 8.34
C LYS A 125 17.04 -14.92 8.54
N ARG A 126 17.22 -13.60 8.72
CA ARG A 126 18.50 -13.05 9.18
C ARG A 126 18.89 -13.69 10.50
N SER A 127 20.06 -14.30 10.54
CA SER A 127 20.64 -14.85 11.76
C SER A 127 20.80 -13.74 12.81
N LEU A 128 20.86 -14.12 14.10
CA LEU A 128 21.06 -13.17 15.19
C LEU A 128 22.35 -12.34 15.00
N TRP A 129 23.39 -12.97 14.43
CA TRP A 129 24.67 -12.35 14.13
C TRP A 129 24.60 -11.28 13.04
N GLU A 130 23.85 -11.52 11.97
CA GLU A 130 23.64 -10.53 10.90
C GLU A 130 22.79 -9.34 11.37
N LYS A 131 21.84 -9.58 12.29
CA LYS A 131 21.06 -8.51 12.93
C LYS A 131 21.93 -7.60 13.81
N LEU A 132 22.98 -8.14 14.42
CA LEU A 132 23.91 -7.39 15.27
C LEU A 132 24.91 -6.58 14.44
N LYS A 133 25.41 -7.12 13.31
CA LYS A 133 26.33 -6.39 12.41
C LYS A 133 25.73 -5.11 11.84
N GLY A 134 24.48 -5.12 11.41
CA GLY A 134 23.82 -3.94 10.82
C GLY A 134 23.44 -2.83 11.81
N LYS A 135 23.67 -3.02 13.12
CA LYS A 135 23.48 -1.99 14.16
C LYS A 135 24.77 -1.28 14.57
N LEU A 136 25.91 -1.82 14.16
CA LEU A 136 27.24 -1.30 14.49
C LEU A 136 27.84 -0.47 13.34
N SER A 137 27.10 -0.30 12.24
CA SER A 137 27.45 0.53 11.08
C SER A 137 26.64 1.83 11.07
#